data_AF-E7GET8-F1
#
_entry.id   AF-E7GET8-F1
#
_cell.length_a   1.000
_cell.length_b   1.000
_cell.length_c   1.000
_cell.angle_alpha   90.00
_cell.angle_beta   90.00
_cell.angle_gamma   90.00
#
_symmetry.space_group_name_H-M   'P 1'
#
loop_
_entity.id
_entity.type
_entity.pdbx_description
1 polymer ?
#
loop_
_entity_poly.entity_id
_entity_poly.type
_entity_poly.pdbx_seq_one_letter_code
_entity_poly.pdbx_strand_id
1 'polypeptide(L)'
;MSESRKKILLFNQHFAYINRRFYEQFLNEFEMTDFTGYIKSCAKKQFGIILNNVDDVKELNEEIEAYNYDSSSDWLREKMRNSLGISGYRYYIDELLCLDDIHSDNDIADSRTKGYNVICTAEQWIKKFPLLDTKKVFYDKTILGNTFYYDKEKYAMVEVYGGYPTEVKQEFENYTIMPLESSCDAQQSILHKIDFIYETLKEGNYEYYTFLNARLYRNEIIDNLIRNTTDKEVVMKLRRCQQDIFD
;
A
#
# COMPACT_ATOMS: atom_id res chain seq x y z
N MET A 1 -17.80 -14.28 -7.25
CA MET A 1 -16.42 -14.73 -7.01
C MET A 1 -15.50 -13.74 -7.72
N SER A 2 -14.75 -12.92 -6.98
CA SER A 2 -14.18 -11.67 -7.50
C SER A 2 -13.06 -11.90 -8.51
N GLU A 3 -13.24 -11.38 -9.73
CA GLU A 3 -12.29 -11.41 -10.86
C GLU A 3 -10.92 -10.76 -10.57
N SER A 4 -10.76 -10.13 -9.40
CA SER A 4 -9.58 -9.38 -8.97
C SER A 4 -8.41 -10.23 -8.48
N ARG A 5 -8.62 -11.51 -8.16
CA ARG A 5 -7.57 -12.39 -7.59
C ARG A 5 -7.36 -13.66 -8.45
N LYS A 6 -6.10 -13.92 -8.80
CA LYS A 6 -5.64 -15.17 -9.41
C LYS A 6 -5.29 -16.17 -8.31
N LYS A 7 -5.97 -17.32 -8.32
CA LYS A 7 -5.60 -18.49 -7.52
C LYS A 7 -4.42 -19.20 -8.16
N ILE A 8 -3.35 -19.41 -7.38
CA ILE A 8 -2.17 -20.18 -7.75
C ILE A 8 -2.29 -21.57 -7.15
N LEU A 9 -2.06 -22.59 -7.98
CA LEU A 9 -2.12 -23.99 -7.60
C LEU A 9 -0.73 -24.61 -7.76
N LEU A 10 -0.31 -25.39 -6.76
CA LEU A 10 0.84 -26.30 -6.85
C LEU A 10 0.31 -27.72 -6.63
N PHE A 11 0.59 -28.64 -7.56
CA PHE A 11 0.11 -30.03 -7.50
C PHE A 11 -1.41 -30.15 -7.25
N ASN A 12 -2.20 -29.30 -7.92
CA ASN A 12 -3.66 -29.18 -7.75
C ASN A 12 -4.15 -28.73 -6.37
N GLN A 13 -3.24 -28.36 -5.46
CA GLN A 13 -3.57 -27.75 -4.18
C GLN A 13 -3.46 -26.23 -4.26
N HIS A 14 -4.35 -25.54 -3.54
CA HIS A 14 -4.23 -24.10 -3.37
C HIS A 14 -2.93 -23.74 -2.66
N PHE A 15 -2.15 -22.86 -3.27
CA PHE A 15 -0.92 -22.34 -2.69
C PHE A 15 -1.05 -20.87 -2.30
N ALA A 16 -1.49 -20.00 -3.21
CA ALA A 16 -1.55 -18.57 -2.97
C ALA A 16 -2.68 -17.87 -3.76
N TYR A 17 -3.08 -16.70 -3.28
CA TYR A 17 -3.86 -15.73 -4.05
C TYR A 17 -2.99 -14.52 -4.39
N ILE A 18 -2.94 -14.18 -5.68
CA ILE A 18 -2.22 -13.01 -6.20
C ILE A 18 -3.23 -12.08 -6.88
N ASN A 19 -3.04 -10.76 -6.84
CA ASN A 19 -3.86 -9.85 -7.64
C ASN A 19 -3.72 -10.21 -9.13
N ARG A 20 -4.85 -10.34 -9.84
CA ARG A 20 -4.84 -10.82 -11.23
C ARG A 20 -4.03 -9.92 -12.17
N ARG A 21 -4.15 -8.60 -12.03
CA ARG A 21 -3.37 -7.65 -12.85
C ARG A 21 -1.88 -7.75 -12.55
N PHE A 22 -1.50 -7.88 -11.27
CA PHE A 22 -0.11 -8.06 -10.88
C PHE A 22 0.49 -9.36 -11.45
N TYR A 23 -0.29 -10.44 -11.43
CA TYR A 23 0.09 -11.72 -12.01
C TYR A 23 0.26 -11.62 -13.54
N GLU A 24 -0.72 -11.05 -14.25
CA GLU A 24 -0.67 -10.89 -15.71
C GLU A 24 0.50 -9.99 -16.14
N GLN A 25 0.75 -8.90 -15.42
CA GLN A 25 1.92 -8.04 -15.64
C GLN A 25 3.23 -8.82 -15.46
N PHE A 26 3.36 -9.58 -14.38
CA PHE A 26 4.56 -10.39 -14.12
C PHE A 26 4.82 -11.40 -15.24
N LEU A 27 3.78 -12.08 -15.73
CA LEU A 27 3.91 -13.01 -16.84
C LEU A 27 4.32 -12.29 -18.13
N ASN A 28 3.75 -11.12 -18.41
CA ASN A 28 4.03 -10.37 -19.63
C ASN A 28 5.46 -9.82 -19.64
N GLU A 29 5.93 -9.26 -18.52
CA GLU A 29 7.28 -8.67 -18.41
C GLU A 29 8.39 -9.69 -18.68
N PHE A 30 8.20 -10.93 -18.22
CA PHE A 30 9.18 -12.01 -18.36
C PHE A 30 8.85 -13.01 -19.48
N GLU A 31 7.81 -12.75 -20.28
CA GLU A 31 7.25 -13.70 -21.26
C GLU A 31 7.07 -15.12 -20.65
N MET A 32 6.65 -15.16 -19.38
CA MET A 32 6.74 -16.36 -18.55
C MET A 32 5.60 -17.32 -18.86
N THR A 33 5.96 -18.51 -19.35
CA THR A 33 5.01 -19.59 -19.65
C THR A 33 4.92 -20.63 -18.54
N ASP A 34 5.97 -20.79 -17.72
CA ASP A 34 6.01 -21.73 -16.59
C ASP A 34 6.16 -21.01 -15.24
N PHE A 35 5.04 -20.50 -14.72
CA PHE A 35 5.00 -19.86 -13.41
C PHE A 35 5.24 -20.84 -12.25
N THR A 36 4.89 -22.12 -12.43
CA THR A 36 5.16 -23.16 -11.43
C THR A 36 6.66 -23.37 -11.28
N GLY A 37 7.38 -23.49 -12.39
CA GLY A 37 8.85 -23.59 -12.41
C GLY A 37 9.53 -22.40 -11.73
N TYR A 38 8.99 -21.19 -11.91
CA TYR A 38 9.45 -20.00 -11.19
C TYR A 38 9.34 -20.16 -9.66
N ILE A 39 8.17 -20.60 -9.15
CA ILE A 39 7.98 -20.83 -7.71
C ILE A 39 8.97 -21.89 -7.18
N LYS A 40 9.16 -22.99 -7.92
CA LYS A 40 10.12 -24.05 -7.58
C LYS A 40 11.55 -23.51 -7.46
N SER A 41 11.94 -22.64 -8.38
CA SER A 41 13.28 -22.02 -8.35
C SER A 41 13.46 -21.11 -7.13
N CYS A 42 12.43 -20.36 -6.75
CA CYS A 42 12.44 -19.49 -5.58
C CYS A 42 12.55 -20.29 -4.27
N ALA A 43 11.74 -21.35 -4.13
CA ALA A 43 11.77 -22.25 -2.97
C ALA A 43 13.16 -22.88 -2.79
N LYS A 44 13.73 -23.41 -3.88
CA LYS A 44 15.08 -24.00 -3.86
C LYS A 44 16.15 -22.96 -3.51
N LYS A 45 16.06 -21.75 -4.05
CA LYS A 45 17.07 -20.70 -3.85
C LYS A 45 17.07 -20.18 -2.41
N GLN A 46 15.89 -20.03 -1.79
CA GLN A 46 15.77 -19.43 -0.46
C GLN A 46 15.85 -20.46 0.67
N PHE A 47 15.17 -21.61 0.52
CA PHE A 47 15.02 -22.60 1.58
C PHE A 47 15.71 -23.93 1.28
N GLY A 48 16.26 -24.11 0.07
CA GLY A 48 16.85 -25.38 -0.34
C GLY A 48 15.84 -26.48 -0.71
N ILE A 49 14.53 -26.20 -0.62
CA ILE A 49 13.44 -27.17 -0.88
C ILE A 49 13.28 -27.46 -2.37
N ILE A 50 13.14 -28.74 -2.72
CA ILE A 50 12.85 -29.18 -4.10
C ILE A 50 11.40 -29.69 -4.18
N LEU A 51 10.51 -28.88 -4.76
CA LEU A 51 9.08 -29.21 -4.86
C LEU A 51 8.79 -30.25 -5.96
N ASN A 52 8.43 -31.46 -5.55
CA ASN A 52 8.06 -32.59 -6.39
C ASN A 52 6.64 -33.11 -6.11
N ASN A 53 6.11 -32.87 -4.91
CA ASN A 53 4.80 -33.36 -4.47
C ASN A 53 4.10 -32.39 -3.50
N VAL A 54 2.92 -32.80 -3.02
CA VAL A 54 2.07 -32.02 -2.11
C VAL A 54 2.68 -31.86 -0.71
N ASP A 55 3.38 -32.86 -0.20
CA ASP A 55 4.01 -32.79 1.13
C ASP A 55 5.17 -31.78 1.14
N ASP A 56 5.93 -31.66 0.04
CA ASP A 56 6.95 -30.62 -0.10
C ASP A 56 6.35 -29.19 -0.07
N VAL A 57 5.07 -29.03 -0.46
CA VAL A 57 4.37 -27.74 -0.36
C VAL A 57 4.03 -27.40 1.10
N LYS A 58 3.78 -28.42 1.94
CA LYS A 58 3.57 -28.21 3.38
C LYS A 58 4.88 -27.78 4.03
N GLU A 59 5.98 -28.48 3.74
CA GLU A 59 7.33 -28.10 4.20
C GLU A 59 7.67 -26.67 3.78
N LEU A 60 7.37 -26.28 2.53
CA LEU A 60 7.56 -24.90 2.09
C LEU A 60 6.72 -23.89 2.88
N ASN A 61 5.47 -24.20 3.23
CA ASN A 61 4.65 -23.29 4.02
C ASN A 61 5.20 -23.14 5.45
N GLU A 62 5.67 -24.24 6.06
CA GLU A 62 6.31 -24.22 7.38
C GLU A 62 7.58 -23.36 7.37
N GLU A 63 8.42 -23.47 6.34
CA GLU A 63 9.62 -22.63 6.19
C GLU A 63 9.28 -21.17 5.88
N ILE A 64 8.23 -20.91 5.10
CA ILE A 64 7.73 -19.54 4.85
C ILE A 64 7.29 -18.89 6.17
N GLU A 65 6.54 -19.60 7.00
CA GLU A 65 6.11 -19.14 8.32
C GLU A 65 7.32 -18.95 9.26
N ALA A 66 8.27 -19.89 9.28
CA ALA A 66 9.49 -19.80 10.08
C ALA A 66 10.43 -18.65 9.64
N TYR A 67 10.30 -18.19 8.40
CA TYR A 67 11.01 -17.03 7.85
C TYR A 67 10.22 -15.72 7.99
N ASN A 68 9.23 -15.70 8.89
CA ASN A 68 8.40 -14.53 9.26
C ASN A 68 7.57 -13.94 8.10
N TYR A 69 7.08 -14.78 7.17
CA TYR A 69 6.05 -14.34 6.24
C TYR A 69 4.66 -14.68 6.77
N ASP A 70 3.72 -13.73 6.67
CA ASP A 70 2.31 -13.92 7.04
C ASP A 70 1.61 -15.07 6.28
N SER A 71 2.06 -15.35 5.06
CA SER A 71 1.51 -16.41 4.21
C SER A 71 2.37 -16.67 2.97
N SER A 72 2.13 -17.80 2.31
CA SER A 72 2.70 -18.10 0.99
C SER A 72 2.30 -17.10 -0.09
N SER A 73 1.18 -16.39 0.07
CA SER A 73 0.78 -15.29 -0.81
C SER A 73 1.65 -14.05 -0.61
N ASP A 74 2.12 -13.80 0.62
CA ASP A 74 3.01 -12.69 0.91
C ASP A 74 4.43 -12.94 0.42
N TRP A 75 4.96 -14.12 0.74
CA TRP A 75 6.23 -14.61 0.21
C TRP A 75 6.27 -14.55 -1.32
N LEU A 76 5.27 -15.12 -2.01
CA LEU A 76 5.25 -15.14 -3.47
C LEU A 76 5.14 -13.74 -4.07
N ARG A 77 4.36 -12.83 -3.44
CA ARG A 77 4.29 -11.42 -3.87
C ARG A 77 5.66 -10.76 -3.74
N GLU A 78 6.39 -11.00 -2.65
CA GLU A 78 7.74 -10.46 -2.48
C GLU A 78 8.70 -11.00 -3.56
N LYS A 79 8.68 -12.30 -3.87
CA LYS A 79 9.56 -12.84 -4.93
C LYS A 79 9.22 -12.27 -6.29
N MET A 80 7.94 -12.22 -6.66
CA MET A 80 7.51 -11.60 -7.91
C MET A 80 7.93 -10.15 -8.00
N ARG A 81 7.79 -9.39 -6.90
CA ARG A 81 8.25 -8.00 -6.82
C ARG A 81 9.76 -7.92 -7.01
N ASN A 82 10.54 -8.70 -6.27
CA ASN A 82 12.00 -8.69 -6.38
C ASN A 82 12.47 -9.02 -7.81
N SER A 83 11.84 -9.99 -8.45
CA SER A 83 12.16 -10.37 -9.83
C SER A 83 11.85 -9.25 -10.82
N LEU A 84 10.72 -8.55 -10.68
CA LEU A 84 10.39 -7.37 -11.48
C LEU A 84 11.30 -6.15 -11.21
N GLY A 85 12.32 -6.29 -10.35
CA GLY A 85 13.09 -5.13 -9.87
C GLY A 85 12.24 -4.19 -8.99
N ILE A 86 11.07 -4.65 -8.56
CA ILE A 86 10.22 -4.05 -7.51
C ILE A 86 10.72 -4.53 -6.13
N SER A 87 11.99 -4.93 -6.03
CA SER A 87 12.68 -5.11 -4.75
C SER A 87 12.83 -3.73 -4.13
N GLY A 88 11.89 -3.38 -3.25
CA GLY A 88 11.85 -2.08 -2.61
C GLY A 88 11.36 -0.97 -3.54
N TYR A 89 10.05 -0.81 -3.65
CA TYR A 89 9.59 0.56 -3.40
C TYR A 89 9.81 0.77 -1.90
N ARG A 90 10.92 1.41 -1.54
CA ARG A 90 10.76 2.42 -0.50
C ARG A 90 9.74 3.36 -1.11
N TYR A 91 8.50 3.25 -0.66
CA TYR A 91 7.47 4.19 -1.03
C TYR A 91 7.97 5.52 -0.50
N TYR A 92 8.49 6.34 -1.41
CA TYR A 92 8.97 7.66 -1.09
C TYR A 92 7.84 8.63 -1.39
N ILE A 93 7.47 9.41 -0.40
CA ILE A 93 6.51 10.50 -0.51
C ILE A 93 6.97 11.47 -1.61
N ASP A 94 8.29 11.64 -1.76
CA ASP A 94 8.88 12.48 -2.81
C ASP A 94 8.68 11.93 -4.24
N GLU A 95 8.30 10.65 -4.38
CA GLU A 95 7.93 10.05 -5.67
C GLU A 95 6.42 10.15 -5.97
N LEU A 96 5.63 10.71 -5.04
CA LEU A 96 4.23 11.00 -5.30
C LEU A 96 4.09 12.23 -6.19
N LEU A 97 3.12 12.19 -7.10
CA LEU A 97 2.79 13.33 -7.94
C LEU A 97 1.81 14.25 -7.20
N CYS A 98 2.18 15.51 -6.97
CA CYS A 98 1.31 16.48 -6.34
C CYS A 98 0.20 16.91 -7.30
N LEU A 99 -1.03 16.97 -6.82
CA LEU A 99 -2.17 17.46 -7.60
C LEU A 99 -2.02 18.94 -7.98
N ASP A 100 -1.33 19.73 -7.13
CA ASP A 100 -1.10 21.16 -7.40
C ASP A 100 -0.33 21.40 -8.71
N ASP A 101 0.44 20.41 -9.18
CA ASP A 101 1.21 20.49 -10.43
C ASP A 101 0.37 20.15 -11.68
N ILE A 102 -0.90 19.76 -11.53
CA ILE A 102 -1.78 19.31 -12.63
C ILE A 102 -2.76 20.42 -12.99
N HIS A 103 -2.46 21.17 -14.06
CA HIS A 103 -3.24 22.35 -14.44
C HIS A 103 -4.13 22.14 -15.67
N SER A 104 -3.85 21.13 -16.49
CA SER A 104 -4.52 20.90 -17.77
C SER A 104 -4.78 19.42 -18.06
N ASP A 105 -5.65 19.15 -19.03
CA ASP A 105 -5.91 17.79 -19.52
C ASP A 105 -4.66 17.15 -20.15
N ASN A 106 -3.74 17.97 -20.69
CA ASN A 106 -2.44 17.48 -21.18
C ASN A 106 -1.56 16.99 -20.02
N ASP A 107 -1.52 17.70 -18.90
CA ASP A 107 -0.77 17.27 -17.71
C ASP A 107 -1.32 15.94 -17.16
N ILE A 108 -2.66 15.76 -17.20
CA ILE A 108 -3.31 14.49 -16.84
C ILE A 108 -2.85 13.37 -17.79
N ALA A 109 -2.88 13.60 -19.11
CA ALA A 109 -2.47 12.62 -20.10
C ALA A 109 -0.99 12.23 -19.92
N ASP A 110 -0.11 13.21 -19.78
CA ASP A 110 1.32 13.02 -19.55
C ASP A 110 1.59 12.26 -18.23
N SER A 111 0.84 12.56 -17.18
CA SER A 111 0.97 11.87 -15.89
C SER A 111 0.51 10.41 -15.96
N ARG A 112 -0.57 10.13 -16.72
CA ARG A 112 -1.05 8.77 -16.96
C ARG A 112 -0.07 7.93 -17.78
N THR A 113 0.61 8.51 -18.77
CA THR A 113 1.67 7.79 -19.50
C THR A 113 2.84 7.43 -18.60
N LYS A 114 3.10 8.23 -17.55
CA LYS A 114 4.09 7.96 -16.50
C LYS A 114 3.60 6.99 -15.41
N GLY A 115 2.36 6.50 -15.50
CA GLY A 115 1.80 5.50 -14.61
C GLY A 115 1.00 6.04 -13.41
N TYR A 116 0.79 7.35 -13.30
CA TYR A 116 -0.03 7.92 -12.23
C TYR A 116 -1.53 7.89 -12.58
N ASN A 117 -2.36 7.56 -11.59
CA ASN A 117 -3.82 7.51 -11.76
C ASN A 117 -4.47 8.90 -11.57
N VAL A 118 -3.96 9.91 -12.28
CA VAL A 118 -4.50 11.27 -12.22
C VAL A 118 -5.85 11.31 -12.93
N ILE A 119 -6.87 11.89 -12.30
CA ILE A 119 -8.24 11.90 -12.82
C ILE A 119 -8.80 13.30 -13.08
N CYS A 120 -8.20 14.33 -12.51
CA CYS A 120 -8.66 15.71 -12.63
C CYS A 120 -7.51 16.70 -12.43
N THR A 121 -7.74 17.95 -12.86
CA THR A 121 -6.83 19.07 -12.58
C THR A 121 -7.04 19.61 -11.16
N ALA A 122 -6.08 20.39 -10.66
CA ALA A 122 -6.19 21.11 -9.39
C ALA A 122 -7.45 21.99 -9.33
N GLU A 123 -7.78 22.68 -10.44
CA GLU A 123 -8.98 23.53 -10.52
C GLU A 123 -10.27 22.72 -10.38
N GLN A 124 -10.35 21.58 -11.09
CA GLN A 124 -11.49 20.67 -11.01
C GLN A 124 -11.64 20.07 -9.60
N TRP A 125 -10.52 19.77 -8.94
CA TRP A 125 -10.52 19.29 -7.57
C TRP A 125 -11.05 20.32 -6.58
N ILE A 126 -10.53 21.55 -6.61
CA ILE A 126 -10.94 22.62 -5.69
C ILE A 126 -12.44 22.92 -5.82
N LYS A 127 -12.99 22.85 -7.04
CA LYS A 127 -14.44 22.99 -7.28
C LYS A 127 -15.26 21.90 -6.57
N LYS A 128 -14.74 20.68 -6.49
CA LYS A 128 -15.43 19.52 -5.89
C LYS A 128 -15.15 19.38 -4.38
N PHE A 129 -13.94 19.72 -3.96
CA PHE A 129 -13.42 19.56 -2.60
C PHE A 129 -12.72 20.84 -2.10
N PRO A 130 -13.47 21.95 -1.90
CA PRO A 130 -12.90 23.27 -1.59
C PRO A 130 -12.15 23.36 -0.25
N LEU A 131 -12.34 22.41 0.67
CA LEU A 131 -11.66 22.38 1.97
C LEU A 131 -10.31 21.65 1.93
N LEU A 132 -10.03 20.87 0.88
CA LEU A 132 -8.80 20.08 0.77
C LEU A 132 -7.76 20.81 -0.08
N ASP A 133 -6.67 21.22 0.56
CA ASP A 133 -5.50 21.83 -0.10
C ASP A 133 -4.87 20.89 -1.13
N THR A 134 -4.80 21.32 -2.39
CA THR A 134 -4.22 20.57 -3.52
C THR A 134 -2.74 20.25 -3.31
N LYS A 135 -2.00 21.08 -2.55
CA LYS A 135 -0.60 20.85 -2.21
C LYS A 135 -0.39 19.67 -1.28
N LYS A 136 -1.47 19.22 -0.63
CA LYS A 136 -1.48 18.05 0.26
C LYS A 136 -2.10 16.84 -0.40
N VAL A 137 -2.54 16.94 -1.66
CA VAL A 137 -3.13 15.83 -2.41
C VAL A 137 -2.10 15.24 -3.36
N PHE A 138 -1.94 13.93 -3.30
CA PHE A 138 -0.86 13.22 -3.97
C PHE A 138 -1.37 11.96 -4.66
N TYR A 139 -0.89 11.71 -5.87
CA TYR A 139 -1.14 10.48 -6.62
C TYR A 139 0.06 9.56 -6.54
N ASP A 140 -0.18 8.29 -6.23
CA ASP A 140 0.83 7.27 -6.41
C ASP A 140 0.82 6.70 -7.83
N LYS A 141 1.98 6.16 -8.22
CA LYS A 141 2.17 5.37 -9.45
C LYS A 141 2.21 3.87 -9.16
N THR A 142 1.71 3.46 -7.99
CA THR A 142 1.71 2.05 -7.61
C THR A 142 0.59 1.34 -8.34
N ILE A 143 0.61 0.00 -8.34
CA ILE A 143 -0.47 -0.79 -8.93
C ILE A 143 -1.85 -0.52 -8.31
N LEU A 144 -1.88 0.05 -7.10
CA LEU A 144 -3.11 0.42 -6.42
C LEU A 144 -3.67 1.75 -6.96
N GLY A 145 -2.81 2.64 -7.46
CA GLY A 145 -3.21 3.92 -8.06
C GLY A 145 -3.92 4.82 -7.04
N ASN A 146 -3.45 4.80 -5.80
CA ASN A 146 -4.09 5.46 -4.68
C ASN A 146 -3.88 6.98 -4.75
N THR A 147 -4.87 7.71 -4.24
CA THR A 147 -4.75 9.14 -3.96
C THR A 147 -4.62 9.31 -2.46
N PHE A 148 -3.71 10.17 -2.01
CA PHE A 148 -3.45 10.41 -0.59
C PHE A 148 -3.62 11.89 -0.27
N TYR A 149 -4.06 12.16 0.96
CA TYR A 149 -3.95 13.45 1.60
C TYR A 149 -2.84 13.36 2.65
N TYR A 150 -1.75 14.08 2.43
CA TYR A 150 -0.58 14.06 3.31
C TYR A 150 -0.32 15.44 3.89
N ASP A 151 -0.42 15.54 5.20
CA ASP A 151 -0.01 16.72 5.95
C ASP A 151 1.38 16.48 6.57
N LYS A 152 2.41 17.01 5.91
CA LYS A 152 3.81 16.87 6.31
C LYS A 152 4.10 17.49 7.67
N GLU A 153 3.45 18.60 8.02
CA GLU A 153 3.66 19.29 9.31
C GLU A 153 3.12 18.46 10.48
N LYS A 154 2.06 17.69 10.22
CA LYS A 154 1.43 16.80 11.19
C LYS A 154 1.95 15.37 11.15
N TYR A 155 2.81 15.04 10.18
CA TYR A 155 3.25 13.66 9.92
C TYR A 155 2.06 12.69 9.80
N ALA A 156 1.01 13.13 9.11
CA ALA A 156 -0.24 12.38 9.01
C ALA A 156 -0.61 12.19 7.55
N MET A 157 -0.80 10.94 7.12
CA MET A 157 -1.27 10.60 5.78
C MET A 157 -2.50 9.71 5.84
N VAL A 158 -3.50 10.05 5.04
CA VAL A 158 -4.70 9.24 4.84
C VAL A 158 -4.94 9.01 3.36
N GLU A 159 -5.45 7.83 3.02
CA GLU A 159 -5.91 7.54 1.66
C GLU A 159 -7.21 8.31 1.39
N VAL A 160 -7.25 9.02 0.26
CA VAL A 160 -8.42 9.73 -0.23
C VAL A 160 -9.12 8.84 -1.23
N TYR A 161 -10.25 8.27 -0.82
CA TYR A 161 -11.17 7.67 -1.76
C TYR A 161 -11.90 8.78 -2.49
N GLY A 162 -11.28 9.27 -3.58
CA GLY A 162 -11.94 10.13 -4.54
C GLY A 162 -13.16 9.40 -5.09
N GLY A 163 -14.36 9.73 -4.60
CA GLY A 163 -15.59 9.06 -5.00
C GLY A 163 -15.73 9.00 -6.52
N TYR A 164 -15.69 7.77 -7.06
CA TYR A 164 -16.38 7.37 -8.28
C TYR A 164 -17.85 7.05 -7.94
N PRO A 165 -18.77 7.06 -8.92
CA PRO A 165 -20.20 7.24 -8.71
C PRO A 165 -20.82 6.10 -7.89
N THR A 166 -21.88 6.48 -7.20
CA THR A 166 -22.73 5.81 -6.20
C THR A 166 -23.33 4.43 -6.54
N GLU A 167 -22.78 3.66 -7.48
CA GLU A 167 -23.48 2.47 -7.99
C GLU A 167 -22.84 1.11 -7.64
N VAL A 168 -21.68 1.08 -6.98
CA VAL A 168 -21.11 -0.22 -6.52
C VAL A 168 -20.70 -0.15 -5.07
N LYS A 169 -21.54 -0.70 -4.19
CA LYS A 169 -21.16 -1.05 -2.81
C LYS A 169 -20.03 -2.09 -2.86
N GLN A 170 -18.79 -1.64 -2.73
CA GLN A 170 -17.68 -2.52 -2.37
C GLN A 170 -17.54 -2.51 -0.85
N GLU A 171 -18.01 -3.57 -0.20
CA GLU A 171 -17.68 -3.84 1.20
C GLU A 171 -16.27 -4.46 1.24
N PHE A 172 -15.33 -3.76 1.87
CA PHE A 172 -13.98 -4.26 2.13
C PHE A 172 -13.91 -4.77 3.57
N GLU A 173 -13.56 -6.05 3.70
CA GLU A 173 -13.26 -6.70 4.98
C GLU A 173 -12.00 -6.06 5.59
N ASN A 174 -12.13 -5.61 6.85
CA ASN A 174 -11.07 -5.12 7.75
C ASN A 174 -10.67 -3.64 7.70
N TYR A 175 -11.64 -2.74 7.63
CA TYR A 175 -11.46 -1.42 8.27
C TYR A 175 -12.49 -1.25 9.37
N THR A 176 -12.05 -0.75 10.52
CA THR A 176 -12.94 -0.16 11.52
C THR A 176 -13.63 1.02 10.84
N ILE A 177 -14.77 0.73 10.22
CA ILE A 177 -15.76 1.74 9.87
C ILE A 177 -16.19 2.28 11.22
N MET A 178 -15.64 3.42 11.64
CA MET A 178 -16.32 4.22 12.66
C MET A 178 -17.74 4.41 12.14
N PRO A 179 -18.77 4.04 12.93
CA PRO A 179 -20.14 4.13 12.45
C PRO A 179 -20.40 5.58 12.06
N LEU A 180 -20.70 5.76 10.77
CA LEU A 180 -21.17 7.01 10.18
C LEU A 180 -22.59 7.29 10.69
N GLU A 181 -22.70 7.56 11.99
CA GLU A 181 -23.83 8.30 12.52
C GLU A 181 -23.45 9.78 12.45
N SER A 182 -24.23 10.53 11.68
CA SER A 182 -24.21 12.00 11.48
C SER A 182 -23.18 12.59 10.49
N SER A 183 -23.62 12.72 9.23
CA SER A 183 -23.47 13.91 8.36
C SER A 183 -22.23 14.81 8.49
N CYS A 184 -21.03 14.25 8.42
CA CYS A 184 -19.79 15.01 8.23
C CYS A 184 -19.39 14.91 6.75
N ASP A 185 -19.24 16.06 6.06
CA ASP A 185 -18.80 16.15 4.67
C ASP A 185 -17.48 15.35 4.49
N ALA A 186 -17.32 14.58 3.41
CA ALA A 186 -16.17 13.68 3.22
C ALA A 186 -14.82 14.39 3.40
N GLN A 187 -14.77 15.68 3.05
CA GLN A 187 -13.62 16.55 3.25
C GLN A 187 -13.33 16.79 4.74
N GLN A 188 -14.37 17.12 5.52
CA GLN A 188 -14.26 17.32 6.96
C GLN A 188 -13.85 16.01 7.66
N SER A 189 -14.32 14.86 7.16
CA SER A 189 -13.87 13.55 7.67
C SER A 189 -12.38 13.30 7.44
N ILE A 190 -11.85 13.64 6.25
CA ILE A 190 -10.41 13.55 5.94
C ILE A 190 -9.60 14.44 6.88
N LEU A 191 -10.00 15.71 7.02
CA LEU A 191 -9.32 16.67 7.90
C LEU A 191 -9.37 16.23 9.36
N HIS A 192 -10.53 15.75 9.84
CA HIS A 192 -10.68 15.22 11.20
C HIS A 192 -9.76 14.02 11.42
N LYS A 193 -9.62 13.10 10.46
CA LYS A 193 -8.70 11.97 10.58
C LYS A 193 -7.24 12.42 10.68
N ILE A 194 -6.83 13.40 9.86
CA ILE A 194 -5.50 13.98 9.93
C ILE A 194 -5.24 14.59 11.31
N ASP A 195 -6.19 15.35 11.84
CA ASP A 195 -6.11 15.94 13.18
C ASP A 195 -6.03 14.85 14.26
N PHE A 196 -6.89 13.83 14.18
CA PHE A 196 -6.92 12.73 15.14
C PHE A 196 -5.61 11.92 15.17
N ILE A 197 -5.01 11.65 14.01
CA ILE A 197 -3.68 11.02 13.92
C ILE A 197 -2.65 11.89 14.66
N TYR A 198 -2.69 13.20 14.43
CA TYR A 198 -1.75 14.14 15.04
C TYR A 198 -1.93 14.29 16.55
N GLU A 199 -3.18 14.29 17.06
CA GLU A 199 -3.43 14.28 18.51
C GLU A 199 -2.88 13.01 19.16
N THR A 200 -3.10 11.85 18.53
CA THR A 200 -2.56 10.56 19.01
C THR A 200 -1.03 10.59 19.13
N LEU A 201 -0.35 11.25 18.17
CA LEU A 201 1.10 11.46 18.22
C LEU A 201 1.51 12.31 19.44
N LYS A 202 0.80 13.42 19.69
CA LYS A 202 1.09 14.35 20.79
C LYS A 202 0.84 13.72 22.17
N GLU A 203 -0.16 12.85 22.27
CA GLU A 203 -0.46 12.09 23.50
C GLU A 203 0.58 10.99 23.80
N GLY A 204 1.48 10.70 22.86
CA GLY A 204 2.54 9.72 23.01
C GLY A 204 2.12 8.27 22.76
N ASN A 205 0.94 8.06 22.15
CA ASN A 205 0.46 6.73 21.75
C ASN A 205 1.01 6.34 20.36
N TYR A 206 2.32 6.12 20.29
CA TYR A 206 3.05 5.95 19.02
C TYR A 206 2.63 4.70 18.23
N GLU A 207 2.21 3.63 18.89
CA GLU A 207 1.71 2.42 18.24
C GLU A 207 0.40 2.70 17.51
N TYR A 208 -0.54 3.36 18.19
CA TYR A 208 -1.82 3.71 17.57
C TYR A 208 -1.67 4.79 16.50
N TYR A 209 -0.83 5.81 16.72
CA TYR A 209 -0.45 6.80 15.70
C TYR A 209 0.09 6.12 14.43
N THR A 210 0.99 5.14 14.62
CA THR A 210 1.57 4.36 13.53
C THR A 210 0.49 3.59 12.80
N PHE A 211 -0.41 2.93 13.53
CA PHE A 211 -1.53 2.17 12.98
C PHE A 211 -2.47 3.03 12.11
N LEU A 212 -2.81 4.24 12.57
CA LEU A 212 -3.76 5.13 11.89
C LEU A 212 -3.21 5.76 10.61
N ASN A 213 -1.88 5.85 10.47
CA ASN A 213 -1.24 6.37 9.25
C ASN A 213 -1.34 5.39 8.06
N ALA A 214 -1.34 5.96 6.85
CA ALA A 214 -1.36 5.21 5.59
C ALA A 214 -0.28 4.12 5.56
N ARG A 215 -0.72 2.86 5.49
CA ARG A 215 0.13 1.66 5.65
C ARG A 215 1.33 1.64 4.70
N LEU A 216 1.17 2.11 3.46
CA LEU A 216 2.22 2.08 2.44
C LEU A 216 3.40 3.01 2.76
N TYR A 217 3.13 4.21 3.27
CA TYR A 217 4.14 5.26 3.52
C TYR A 217 4.51 5.40 5.00
N ARG A 218 3.87 4.63 5.88
CA ARG A 218 4.04 4.66 7.34
C ARG A 218 5.49 4.74 7.80
N ASN A 219 6.37 3.88 7.30
CA ASN A 219 7.77 3.85 7.75
C ASN A 219 8.52 5.13 7.37
N GLU A 220 8.25 5.69 6.20
CA GLU A 220 8.86 6.95 5.78
C GLU A 220 8.30 8.14 6.55
N ILE A 221 7.01 8.15 6.86
CA ILE A 221 6.38 9.14 7.73
C ILE A 221 7.06 9.12 9.11
N ILE A 222 7.30 7.93 9.67
CA ILE A 222 8.02 7.77 10.94
C ILE A 222 9.48 8.23 10.80
N ASP A 223 10.18 7.88 9.72
CA ASP A 223 11.56 8.33 9.51
C ASP A 223 11.66 9.85 9.35
N ASN A 224 10.67 10.49 8.73
CA ASN A 224 10.57 11.95 8.63
C ASN A 224 10.34 12.57 10.02
N LEU A 225 9.47 11.98 10.84
CA LEU A 225 9.26 12.44 12.22
C LEU A 225 10.53 12.29 13.07
N ILE A 226 11.23 11.15 12.99
CA ILE A 226 12.48 10.89 13.71
C ILE A 226 13.55 11.89 13.32
N ARG A 227 13.72 12.17 12.02
CA ARG A 227 14.71 13.14 11.52
C ARG A 227 14.47 14.56 12.05
N ASN A 228 13.22 14.90 12.36
CA ASN A 228 12.82 16.22 12.84
C ASN A 228 12.59 16.28 14.36
N THR A 229 12.85 15.19 15.09
CA THR A 229 12.64 15.11 16.54
C THR A 229 13.98 15.02 17.28
N THR A 230 14.19 15.91 18.25
CA THR A 230 15.41 15.89 19.10
C THR A 230 15.24 15.04 20.37
N ASP A 231 14.02 14.61 20.68
CA ASP A 231 13.71 13.79 21.84
C ASP A 231 14.13 12.32 21.62
N LYS A 232 15.12 11.86 22.37
CA LYS A 232 15.67 10.50 22.27
C LYS A 232 14.69 9.42 22.70
N GLU A 233 13.80 9.70 23.66
CA GLU A 233 12.82 8.73 24.13
C GLU A 233 11.74 8.50 23.07
N VAL A 234 11.28 9.58 22.43
CA VAL A 234 10.34 9.52 21.30
C VAL A 234 10.96 8.75 20.13
N VAL A 235 12.21 9.07 19.76
CA VAL A 235 12.93 8.36 18.69
C VAL A 235 13.01 6.86 19.00
N MET A 236 13.36 6.49 20.23
CA MET A 236 13.45 5.07 20.62
C MET A 236 12.10 4.35 20.50
N LYS A 237 10.99 4.98 20.96
CA LYS A 237 9.65 4.40 20.86
C LYS A 237 9.21 4.23 19.41
N LEU A 238 9.40 5.25 18.57
CA LEU A 238 9.08 5.20 17.15
C LEU A 238 9.90 4.13 16.40
N ARG A 239 11.18 3.96 16.75
CA ARG A 239 12.04 2.91 16.19
C ARG A 239 11.55 1.50 16.55
N ARG A 240 10.99 1.29 17.76
CA ARG A 240 10.35 0.02 18.12
C ARG A 240 9.09 -0.22 17.31
N CYS A 241 8.23 0.79 17.15
CA CYS A 241 7.05 0.68 16.30
C CYS A 241 7.39 0.35 14.82
N GLN A 242 8.59 0.68 14.33
CA GLN A 242 9.04 0.24 13.00
C GLN A 242 9.47 -1.23 12.95
N GLN A 243 9.94 -1.79 14.07
CA GLN A 243 10.38 -3.18 14.20
C GLN A 243 9.18 -4.12 14.38
N ASP A 244 8.21 -3.75 15.22
CA ASP A 244 6.99 -4.51 15.53
C ASP A 244 6.00 -4.65 14.35
N ILE A 245 6.32 -4.07 13.18
CA ILE A 245 5.51 -4.20 11.95
C ILE A 245 5.91 -5.45 11.14
N PHE A 246 7.03 -6.08 11.49
CA PHE A 246 7.60 -7.25 10.81
C PHE A 246 7.64 -8.51 11.69
N ASP A 247 7.04 -8.45 12.89
CA ASP A 247 6.81 -9.56 13.83
C ASP A 247 5.31 -9.86 13.92
#